data_AF-A0AAD8QN34-F1
#
_entry.id   AF-A0AAD8QN34-F1
#
_cell.length_a   1.000
_cell.length_b   1.000
_cell.length_c   1.000
_cell.angle_alpha   90.00
_cell.angle_beta   90.00
_cell.angle_gamma   90.00
#
_symmetry.space_group_name_H-M   'P 1'
#
loop_
_entity.id
_entity.type
_entity.pdbx_description
1 polymer ?
#
loop_
_entity_poly.entity_id
_entity_poly.type
_entity_poly.pdbx_seq_one_letter_code
_entity_poly.pdbx_strand_id
1 'polypeptide(L)'
;MALICLEAKLDVDIPNGGHVVVLNIANLQLVKEVGLGADLVRIDAHSTCSPWFSCDSAYQVTYVVHGSGRVQVVDPDGKRVLETRIQGGNFFVVPRFHVVSKSADASGMDPIFSHLAGKTSVWKVISLEVLEVEFNTTPAMEKLFRSKRLDSEIFFAPN
;
A
#
# COMPACT_ATOMS: atom_id res chain seq x y z
N MET A 1 17.20 -22.10 10.37
CA MET A 1 16.69 -20.97 11.17
C MET A 1 15.47 -20.44 10.43
N ALA A 2 14.26 -20.74 10.93
CA ALA A 2 13.04 -20.23 10.30
C ALA A 2 12.87 -18.76 10.71
N LEU A 3 12.92 -17.83 9.76
CA LEU A 3 12.52 -16.45 10.04
C LEU A 3 11.00 -16.45 10.26
N ILE A 4 10.56 -16.24 11.50
CA ILE A 4 9.16 -16.02 11.82
C ILE A 4 8.88 -14.55 11.51
N CYS A 5 8.29 -14.26 10.34
CA CYS A 5 7.96 -12.88 9.94
C CYS A 5 7.00 -12.17 10.90
N LEU A 6 6.27 -12.92 11.75
CA LEU A 6 5.38 -12.38 12.79
C LEU A 6 6.13 -11.79 14.00
N GLU A 7 7.41 -12.14 14.18
CA GLU A 7 8.27 -11.63 15.27
C GLU A 7 9.30 -10.60 14.74
N ALA A 8 9.25 -10.29 13.45
CA ALA A 8 10.14 -9.33 12.84
C ALA A 8 9.84 -7.90 13.34
N LYS A 9 10.88 -7.08 13.44
CA LYS A 9 10.73 -5.66 13.73
C LYS A 9 9.87 -5.02 12.64
N LEU A 10 8.82 -4.31 13.04
CA LEU A 10 7.94 -3.59 12.13
C LEU A 10 8.69 -2.43 11.47
N ASP A 11 8.54 -2.31 10.14
CA ASP A 11 9.00 -1.15 9.37
C ASP A 11 8.00 0.01 9.46
N VAL A 12 6.72 -0.31 9.61
CA VAL A 12 5.61 0.65 9.77
C VAL A 12 4.68 0.12 10.84
N ASP A 13 4.31 0.99 11.77
CA ASP A 13 3.37 0.70 12.84
C ASP A 13 2.48 1.92 13.08
N ILE A 14 1.27 1.89 12.51
CA ILE A 14 0.26 2.94 12.73
C ILE A 14 -0.79 2.41 13.69
N PRO A 15 -0.93 3.01 14.88
CA PRO A 15 -1.98 2.65 15.84
C PRO A 15 -3.38 2.69 15.19
N ASN A 16 -4.11 1.58 15.30
CA ASN A 16 -5.43 1.36 14.70
C ASN A 16 -5.47 1.46 13.16
N GLY A 17 -4.34 1.56 12.48
CA GLY A 17 -4.25 1.60 11.03
C GLY A 17 -3.77 0.27 10.45
N GLY A 18 -2.68 -0.24 11.01
CA GLY A 18 -2.05 -1.47 10.58
C GLY A 18 -0.54 -1.45 10.70
N HIS A 19 0.08 -2.53 10.23
CA HIS A 19 1.52 -2.77 10.35
C HIS A 19 2.10 -3.31 9.04
N VAL A 20 3.38 -3.00 8.80
CA VAL A 20 4.15 -3.54 7.67
C VAL A 20 5.47 -4.08 8.15
N VAL A 21 5.82 -5.28 7.68
CA VAL A 21 7.19 -5.79 7.65
C VAL A 21 7.60 -5.92 6.20
N VAL A 22 8.63 -5.18 5.79
CA VAL A 22 9.22 -5.22 4.46
C VAL A 22 10.32 -6.27 4.47
N LEU A 23 10.34 -7.14 3.47
CA LEU A 23 11.36 -8.15 3.21
C LEU A 23 12.09 -7.76 1.92
N ASN A 24 13.34 -7.37 2.05
CA ASN A 24 14.17 -6.86 0.96
C ASN A 24 15.64 -7.28 1.12
N ILE A 25 16.48 -6.83 0.20
CA ILE A 25 17.90 -7.21 0.15
C ILE A 25 18.65 -6.86 1.45
N ALA A 26 18.23 -5.83 2.19
CA ALA A 26 18.87 -5.43 3.43
C ALA A 26 18.63 -6.43 4.57
N ASN A 27 17.49 -7.14 4.59
CA ASN A 27 17.16 -8.09 5.65
C ASN A 27 17.19 -9.57 5.20
N LEU A 28 17.15 -9.84 3.89
CA LEU A 28 17.32 -11.19 3.36
C LEU A 28 18.03 -11.15 1.99
N GLN A 29 19.36 -11.28 1.97
CA GLN A 29 20.17 -11.20 0.74
C GLN A 29 19.71 -12.17 -0.37
N LEU A 30 19.15 -13.33 0.00
CA LEU A 30 18.61 -14.30 -0.96
C LEU A 30 17.59 -13.68 -1.93
N VAL A 31 16.81 -12.68 -1.48
CA VAL A 31 15.81 -12.04 -2.34
C VAL A 31 16.43 -11.27 -3.50
N LYS A 32 17.71 -10.88 -3.37
CA LYS A 32 18.50 -10.32 -4.48
C LYS A 32 18.74 -11.35 -5.58
N GLU A 33 19.02 -12.60 -5.22
CA GLU A 33 19.34 -13.66 -6.16
C GLU A 33 18.11 -14.08 -6.98
N VAL A 34 16.94 -14.07 -6.36
CA VAL A 34 15.67 -14.36 -7.02
C VAL A 34 14.97 -13.14 -7.60
N GLY A 35 15.51 -11.93 -7.37
CA GLY A 35 14.96 -10.67 -7.86
C GLY A 35 13.58 -10.34 -7.28
N LEU A 36 13.30 -10.71 -6.04
CA LEU A 36 12.01 -10.48 -5.37
C LEU A 36 12.17 -9.56 -4.15
N GLY A 37 11.05 -9.02 -3.69
CA GLY A 37 10.87 -8.43 -2.36
C GLY A 37 9.45 -8.75 -1.88
N ALA A 38 9.15 -8.62 -0.59
CA ALA A 38 7.80 -8.88 -0.09
C ALA A 38 7.45 -8.01 1.09
N ASP A 39 6.18 -7.64 1.20
CA ASP A 39 5.64 -6.95 2.34
C ASP A 39 4.61 -7.87 2.99
N LEU A 40 4.84 -8.16 4.27
CA LEU A 40 3.82 -8.72 5.14
C LEU A 40 3.05 -7.56 5.74
N VAL A 41 1.77 -7.47 5.40
CA VAL A 41 0.92 -6.36 5.81
C VAL A 41 -0.25 -6.87 6.65
N ARG A 42 -0.55 -6.12 7.70
CA ARG A 42 -1.79 -6.23 8.45
C ARG A 42 -2.52 -4.90 8.37
N ILE A 43 -3.77 -4.93 7.92
CA ILE A 43 -4.67 -3.79 7.88
C ILE A 43 -5.69 -3.99 8.99
N ASP A 44 -5.74 -3.07 9.94
CA ASP A 44 -6.67 -3.16 11.05
C ASP A 44 -8.12 -2.99 10.60
N ALA A 45 -9.05 -3.36 11.48
CA ALA A 45 -10.47 -3.30 11.19
C ALA A 45 -10.90 -1.89 10.72
N HIS A 46 -11.62 -1.83 9.61
CA HIS A 46 -12.08 -0.59 8.98
C HIS A 46 -10.98 0.36 8.46
N SER A 47 -9.71 -0.04 8.54
CA SER A 47 -8.59 0.74 8.05
C SER A 47 -8.38 0.55 6.55
N THR A 48 -7.71 1.53 5.94
CA THR A 48 -7.38 1.48 4.50
C THR A 48 -5.90 1.68 4.29
N CYS A 49 -5.27 0.77 3.56
CA CYS A 49 -3.96 1.00 2.97
C CYS A 49 -4.10 2.04 1.86
N SER A 50 -3.33 3.12 1.96
CA SER A 50 -3.32 4.23 1.03
C SER A 50 -3.10 3.76 -0.43
N PRO A 51 -3.72 4.45 -1.41
CA PRO A 51 -3.49 4.14 -2.82
C PRO A 51 -2.01 4.27 -3.17
N TRP A 52 -1.44 3.22 -3.76
CA TRP A 52 -0.03 3.16 -4.11
C TRP A 52 0.19 2.35 -5.40
N PHE A 53 1.33 2.58 -6.07
CA PHE A 53 1.79 1.79 -7.21
C PHE A 53 3.30 1.55 -7.10
N SER A 54 3.81 0.50 -7.74
CA SER A 54 5.24 0.22 -7.76
C SER A 54 5.96 1.13 -8.77
N CYS A 55 6.77 2.08 -8.29
CA CYS A 55 7.53 3.03 -9.13
C CYS A 55 8.66 2.39 -9.94
N ASP A 56 9.10 1.20 -9.53
CA ASP A 56 10.18 0.41 -10.12
C ASP A 56 9.70 -0.52 -11.25
N SER A 57 8.42 -0.41 -11.66
CA SER A 57 7.80 -1.29 -12.65
C SER A 57 7.65 -2.75 -12.21
N ALA A 58 7.49 -3.03 -10.91
CA ALA A 58 7.12 -4.35 -10.45
C ALA A 58 5.67 -4.72 -10.77
N TYR A 59 5.42 -6.02 -10.98
CA TYR A 59 4.09 -6.59 -10.69
C TYR A 59 3.94 -6.71 -9.18
N GLN A 60 2.78 -6.34 -8.64
CA GLN A 60 2.45 -6.67 -7.26
C GLN A 60 1.58 -7.92 -7.26
N VAL A 61 2.05 -8.94 -6.56
CA VAL A 61 1.34 -10.22 -6.42
C VAL A 61 0.85 -10.30 -4.98
N THR A 62 -0.48 -10.31 -4.77
CA THR A 62 -1.08 -10.26 -3.43
C THR A 62 -1.87 -11.53 -3.12
N TYR A 63 -1.59 -12.13 -1.97
CA TYR A 63 -2.36 -13.21 -1.37
C TYR A 63 -2.92 -12.76 -0.03
N VAL A 64 -4.19 -13.07 0.23
CA VAL A 64 -4.87 -12.72 1.48
C VAL A 64 -4.85 -13.92 2.40
N VAL A 65 -4.13 -13.83 3.52
CA VAL A 65 -4.03 -14.94 4.48
C VAL A 65 -5.27 -15.04 5.33
N HIS A 66 -5.71 -13.91 5.90
CA HIS A 66 -6.85 -13.83 6.80
C HIS A 66 -7.67 -12.56 6.57
N GLY A 67 -8.90 -12.56 7.08
CA GLY A 67 -9.78 -11.41 7.08
C GLY A 67 -10.47 -11.20 5.74
N SER A 68 -10.99 -10.00 5.54
CA SER A 68 -11.69 -9.60 4.32
C SER A 68 -11.65 -8.10 4.12
N GLY A 69 -11.87 -7.68 2.88
CA GLY A 69 -11.86 -6.27 2.52
C GLY A 69 -12.30 -6.01 1.09
N ARG A 70 -12.18 -4.74 0.69
CA ARG A 70 -12.36 -4.28 -0.68
C ARG A 70 -11.01 -3.96 -1.30
N VAL A 71 -10.80 -4.39 -2.54
CA VAL A 71 -9.67 -3.99 -3.38
C VAL A 71 -10.18 -3.21 -4.57
N GLN A 72 -9.49 -2.11 -4.87
CA GLN A 72 -9.72 -1.31 -6.07
C GLN A 72 -8.40 -1.15 -6.81
N VAL A 73 -8.42 -1.38 -8.13
CA VAL A 73 -7.28 -1.19 -9.03
C VAL A 73 -7.67 -0.24 -10.14
N VAL A 74 -6.84 0.77 -10.38
CA VAL A 74 -6.99 1.79 -11.41
C VAL A 74 -5.80 1.70 -12.37
N ASP A 75 -6.09 1.70 -13.67
CA ASP A 75 -5.07 1.68 -14.72
C ASP A 75 -4.46 3.08 -14.96
N PRO A 76 -3.38 3.18 -15.76
CA PRO A 76 -2.72 4.46 -16.05
C PRO A 76 -3.61 5.50 -16.74
N ASP A 77 -4.69 5.07 -17.40
CA ASP A 77 -5.66 5.96 -18.05
C ASP A 77 -6.73 6.47 -17.05
N GLY A 78 -6.62 6.09 -15.77
CA GLY A 78 -7.55 6.49 -14.71
C GLY A 78 -8.83 5.65 -14.67
N LYS A 79 -8.92 4.56 -15.44
CA LYS A 79 -10.08 3.67 -15.44
C LYS A 79 -9.94 2.64 -14.32
N ARG A 80 -11.02 2.46 -13.56
CA ARG A 80 -11.12 1.40 -12.55
C ARG A 80 -11.29 0.05 -13.25
N VAL A 81 -10.22 -0.74 -13.28
CA VAL A 81 -10.17 -2.06 -13.94
C VAL A 81 -10.51 -3.21 -13.02
N LEU A 82 -10.44 -3.00 -11.70
CA LEU A 82 -10.90 -3.96 -10.70
C LEU A 82 -11.56 -3.23 -9.54
N GLU A 83 -12.70 -3.73 -9.12
CA GLU A 83 -13.31 -3.43 -7.84
C GLU A 83 -13.99 -4.69 -7.34
N THR A 84 -13.48 -5.26 -6.26
CA THR A 84 -14.03 -6.50 -5.73
C THR A 84 -13.81 -6.62 -4.23
N ARG A 85 -14.60 -7.49 -3.60
CA ARG A 85 -14.40 -7.93 -2.24
C ARG A 85 -13.45 -9.13 -2.25
N ILE A 86 -12.48 -9.14 -1.35
CA ILE A 86 -11.51 -10.23 -1.16
C ILE A 86 -11.61 -10.76 0.27
N GLN A 87 -11.24 -12.02 0.44
CA GLN A 87 -11.18 -12.70 1.74
C GLN A 87 -10.00 -13.66 1.79
N GLY A 88 -9.72 -14.21 2.98
CA GLY A 88 -8.72 -15.25 3.19
C GLY A 88 -8.78 -16.35 2.13
N GLY A 89 -7.63 -16.68 1.54
CA GLY A 89 -7.49 -17.63 0.44
C GLY A 89 -7.57 -17.02 -0.95
N ASN A 90 -7.96 -15.75 -1.10
CA ASN A 90 -7.95 -15.08 -2.39
C ASN A 90 -6.56 -14.58 -2.80
N PHE A 91 -6.37 -14.52 -4.11
CA PHE A 91 -5.14 -14.09 -4.77
C PHE A 91 -5.47 -13.13 -5.91
N PHE A 92 -4.68 -12.07 -6.06
CA PHE A 92 -4.79 -11.17 -7.21
C PHE A 92 -3.44 -10.56 -7.59
N VAL A 93 -3.34 -10.13 -8.85
CA VAL A 93 -2.15 -9.48 -9.39
C VAL A 93 -2.52 -8.07 -9.81
N VAL A 94 -1.70 -7.10 -9.39
CA VAL A 94 -1.77 -5.71 -9.84
C VAL A 94 -0.67 -5.51 -10.89
N PRO A 95 -1.03 -5.19 -12.15
CA PRO A 95 -0.04 -4.94 -13.18
C PRO A 95 0.78 -3.68 -12.89
N ARG A 96 1.89 -3.55 -13.60
CA ARG A 96 2.78 -2.39 -13.50
C ARG A 96 2.02 -1.08 -13.71
N PHE A 97 2.40 -0.04 -12.96
CA PHE A 97 1.81 1.31 -12.98
C PHE A 97 0.33 1.40 -12.64
N HIS A 98 -0.32 0.30 -12.25
CA HIS A 98 -1.67 0.35 -11.73
C HIS A 98 -1.63 0.78 -10.27
N VAL A 99 -2.55 1.68 -9.90
CA VAL A 99 -2.73 2.11 -8.53
C VAL A 99 -3.68 1.16 -7.85
N VAL A 100 -3.31 0.67 -6.68
CA VAL A 100 -4.14 -0.23 -5.87
C VAL A 100 -4.42 0.37 -4.50
N SER A 101 -5.66 0.22 -4.04
CA SER A 101 -6.09 0.52 -2.68
C SER A 101 -6.71 -0.73 -2.05
N LYS A 102 -6.50 -0.92 -0.75
CA LYS A 102 -7.02 -2.04 0.03
C LYS A 102 -7.69 -1.52 1.30
N SER A 103 -8.98 -1.75 1.47
CA SER A 103 -9.74 -1.37 2.67
C SER A 103 -10.21 -2.62 3.39
N ALA A 104 -9.88 -2.76 4.67
CA ALA A 104 -10.30 -3.90 5.48
C ALA A 104 -11.73 -3.74 6.00
N ASP A 105 -12.43 -4.86 6.16
CA ASP A 105 -13.70 -4.91 6.88
C ASP A 105 -13.49 -4.99 8.40
N ALA A 106 -14.55 -5.26 9.15
CA ALA A 106 -14.53 -5.34 10.62
C ALA A 106 -13.57 -6.40 11.19
N SER A 107 -13.23 -7.43 10.41
CA SER A 107 -12.28 -8.48 10.82
C SER A 107 -10.81 -8.09 10.65
N GLY A 108 -10.52 -6.92 10.07
CA GLY A 108 -9.19 -6.63 9.53
C GLY A 108 -8.89 -7.47 8.28
N MET A 109 -7.67 -7.32 7.77
CA MET A 109 -7.18 -8.07 6.59
C MET A 109 -5.66 -8.23 6.64
N ASP A 110 -5.17 -9.43 6.34
CA ASP A 110 -3.74 -9.77 6.34
C ASP A 110 -3.25 -10.09 4.92
N PRO A 111 -3.00 -9.07 4.06
CA PRO A 111 -2.42 -9.30 2.75
C PRO A 111 -0.91 -9.46 2.83
N ILE A 112 -0.39 -10.50 2.17
CA ILE A 112 1.03 -10.63 1.84
C ILE A 112 1.17 -10.28 0.38
N PHE A 113 2.08 -9.37 0.05
CA PHE A 113 2.35 -9.08 -1.34
C PHE A 113 3.81 -8.91 -1.67
N SER A 114 4.21 -9.44 -2.82
CA SER A 114 5.56 -9.29 -3.35
C SER A 114 5.66 -8.07 -4.25
N HIS A 115 6.74 -7.32 -4.10
CA HIS A 115 7.15 -6.22 -4.96
C HIS A 115 8.49 -6.55 -5.60
N LEU A 116 8.81 -5.89 -6.72
CA LEU A 116 10.13 -5.97 -7.34
C LEU A 116 11.01 -4.74 -7.02
N ALA A 117 10.54 -3.75 -6.22
CA ALA A 117 11.26 -2.65 -5.52
C ALA A 117 10.31 -1.46 -5.09
N GLY A 118 10.81 -0.52 -4.25
CA GLY A 118 10.24 0.84 -4.08
C GLY A 118 10.28 1.51 -2.68
N LYS A 119 10.38 2.86 -2.62
CA LYS A 119 10.05 3.77 -1.49
C LYS A 119 9.88 5.22 -2.02
N THR A 120 8.67 5.83 -2.01
CA THR A 120 8.37 7.31 -1.97
C THR A 120 6.95 7.74 -2.39
N SER A 121 6.17 8.39 -1.50
CA SER A 121 4.87 9.01 -1.89
C SER A 121 5.04 10.14 -2.91
N VAL A 122 4.39 10.02 -4.09
CA VAL A 122 4.48 11.00 -5.19
C VAL A 122 3.95 12.38 -4.77
N TRP A 123 2.91 12.45 -3.92
CA TRP A 123 2.30 13.72 -3.50
C TRP A 123 3.21 14.58 -2.63
N LYS A 124 4.14 13.95 -1.88
CA LYS A 124 5.13 14.66 -1.07
C LYS A 124 6.22 15.32 -1.94
N VAL A 125 6.40 14.87 -3.18
CA VAL A 125 7.50 15.28 -4.07
C VAL A 125 7.08 16.37 -5.04
N ILE A 126 5.79 16.51 -5.35
CA ILE A 126 5.27 17.56 -6.26
C ILE A 126 5.05 18.88 -5.50
N SER A 127 5.44 20.00 -6.13
CA SER A 127 5.27 21.34 -5.56
C SER A 127 3.78 21.71 -5.40
N LEU A 128 3.52 22.60 -4.47
CA LEU A 128 2.16 23.02 -4.12
C LEU A 128 1.49 23.75 -5.29
N GLU A 129 2.22 24.60 -6.00
CA GLU A 129 1.74 25.36 -7.16
C GLU A 129 1.36 24.44 -8.32
N VAL A 130 2.13 23.37 -8.56
CA VAL A 130 1.81 22.38 -9.60
C VAL A 130 0.50 21.66 -9.25
N LEU A 131 0.31 21.26 -8.00
CA LEU A 131 -0.93 20.60 -7.56
C LEU A 131 -2.14 21.54 -7.61
N GLU A 132 -1.97 22.82 -7.27
CA GLU A 132 -3.03 23.82 -7.40
C GLU A 132 -3.54 23.93 -8.84
N VAL A 133 -2.62 24.00 -9.81
CA VAL A 133 -2.95 24.10 -11.23
C VAL A 133 -3.56 22.80 -11.75
N GLU A 134 -2.90 21.66 -11.51
CA GLU A 134 -3.32 20.34 -12.02
C GLU A 134 -4.70 19.92 -11.49
N PHE A 135 -4.97 20.18 -10.20
CA PHE A 135 -6.25 19.85 -9.59
C PHE A 135 -7.26 21.00 -9.63
N ASN A 136 -6.92 22.11 -10.30
CA ASN A 136 -7.74 23.33 -10.35
C ASN A 136 -8.31 23.71 -8.97
N THR A 137 -7.41 23.81 -7.99
CA THR A 137 -7.75 23.98 -6.58
C THR A 137 -7.10 25.22 -5.98
N THR A 138 -7.53 25.60 -4.78
CA THR A 138 -6.99 26.78 -4.07
C THR A 138 -5.84 26.40 -3.15
N PRO A 139 -4.94 27.34 -2.80
CA PRO A 139 -3.89 27.09 -1.82
C PRO A 139 -4.40 26.64 -0.46
N ALA A 140 -5.56 27.14 -0.03
CA ALA A 140 -6.17 26.74 1.23
C ALA A 140 -6.61 25.27 1.18
N MET A 141 -7.20 24.83 0.06
CA MET A 141 -7.65 23.46 -0.14
C MET A 141 -6.47 22.50 -0.31
N GLU A 142 -5.42 22.88 -1.05
CA GLU A 142 -4.20 22.07 -1.18
C GLU A 142 -3.55 21.89 0.19
N LYS A 143 -3.36 22.98 0.96
CA LYS A 143 -2.78 22.90 2.31
C LYS A 143 -3.60 22.03 3.25
N LEU A 144 -4.92 22.12 3.19
CA LEU A 144 -5.82 21.25 3.95
C LEU A 144 -5.59 19.78 3.57
N PHE A 145 -5.60 19.47 2.27
CA PHE A 145 -5.40 18.11 1.78
C PHE A 145 -4.01 17.56 2.17
N ARG A 146 -2.98 18.38 2.00
CA ARG A 146 -1.60 18.06 2.38
C ARG A 146 -1.49 17.83 3.88
N SER A 147 -2.10 18.66 4.73
CA SER A 147 -2.10 18.46 6.19
C SER A 147 -2.69 17.11 6.63
N LYS A 148 -3.64 16.56 5.86
CA LYS A 148 -4.22 15.23 6.12
C LYS A 148 -3.35 14.09 5.59
N ARG A 149 -2.36 14.39 4.74
CA ARG A 149 -1.46 13.44 4.06
C ARG A 149 0.00 13.48 4.48
N LEU A 150 0.42 14.50 5.23
CA LEU A 150 1.82 14.62 5.66
C LEU A 150 2.16 13.58 6.74
N ASP A 151 1.22 13.30 7.64
CA ASP A 151 1.42 12.41 8.80
C ASP A 151 0.88 10.99 8.58
N SER A 152 0.11 10.73 7.51
CA SER A 152 -0.46 9.41 7.21
C SER A 152 0.51 8.57 6.37
N GLU A 153 1.21 7.68 7.06
CA GLU A 153 2.21 6.78 6.51
C GLU A 153 1.56 5.44 6.15
N ILE A 154 1.14 5.26 4.91
CA ILE A 154 0.68 3.96 4.38
C ILE A 154 -0.72 3.52 4.83
N PHE A 155 -1.15 3.72 6.08
CA PHE A 155 -2.51 3.40 6.54
C PHE A 155 -3.33 4.63 6.95
N PHE A 156 -4.63 4.54 6.69
CA PHE A 156 -5.66 5.42 7.24
C PHE A 156 -6.47 4.61 8.27
N ALA A 157 -6.26 4.91 9.55
CA ALA A 157 -7.08 4.39 10.63
C ALA A 157 -8.52 4.96 10.54
N PRO A 158 -9.54 4.22 10.99
CA PRO A 158 -10.89 4.76 11.12
C PRO A 158 -10.90 5.95 12.10
N ASN A 159 -11.73 6.95 11.78
CA ASN A 159 -11.96 8.10 12.66
C ASN A 159 -12.76 7.73 13.90
#